data_AF-A0A2N2PVL2-F1
#
_entry.id   AF-A0A2N2PVL2-F1
#
_cell.length_a   1.000
_cell.length_b   1.000
_cell.length_c   1.000
_cell.angle_alpha   90.00
_cell.angle_beta   90.00
_cell.angle_gamma   90.00
#
_symmetry.space_group_name_H-M   'P 1'
#
loop_
_entity.id
_entity.type
_entity.pdbx_description
1 polymer ?
#
loop_
_entity_poly.entity_id
_entity_poly.type
_entity_poly.pdbx_seq_one_letter_code
_entity_poly.pdbx_strand_id
1 'polypeptide(L)' 'MEVVAAETAEVLSSLSEGGLNGVRVARGRQVTVRWGILHVIEHTALHLGHMQITYQLWMGGKGGPSPLWYERLPK' A
#
# COMPACT_ATOMS: atom_id res chain seq x y z
N MET A 1 -4.59 13.32 1.12
CA MET A 1 -4.61 11.93 0.63
C MET A 1 -4.96 11.85 -0.84
N GLU A 2 -5.93 12.63 -1.33
CA GLU A 2 -6.37 12.62 -2.73
C GLU A 2 -5.25 12.89 -3.74
N VAL A 3 -4.37 13.86 -3.48
CA VAL A 3 -3.19 14.14 -4.31
C VAL A 3 -2.25 12.93 -4.40
N VAL A 4 -1.93 12.30 -3.27
CA VAL A 4 -1.03 11.13 -3.21
C VAL A 4 -1.66 9.92 -3.92
N ALA A 5 -2.97 9.74 -3.81
CA ALA A 5 -3.69 8.67 -4.50
C ALA A 5 -3.67 8.88 -6.03
N ALA A 6 -3.90 10.11 -6.49
CA ALA A 6 -3.83 10.46 -7.91
C ALA A 6 -2.43 10.25 -8.49
N GLU A 7 -1.39 10.73 -7.79
CA GLU A 7 0.01 10.54 -8.18
C GLU A 7 0.39 9.04 -8.23
N THR A 8 -0.05 8.26 -7.22
CA THR A 8 0.19 6.81 -7.20
C THR A 8 -0.48 6.13 -8.39
N ALA A 9 -1.72 6.50 -8.73
CA ALA A 9 -2.43 5.95 -9.87
C ALA A 9 -1.76 6.30 -11.20
N GLU A 10 -1.33 7.56 -11.36
CA GLU A 10 -0.58 8.01 -12.55
C GLU A 10 0.71 7.22 -12.73
N VAL A 11 1.53 7.10 -11.67
CA VAL A 11 2.78 6.33 -11.72
C VAL A 11 2.52 4.87 -12.08
N LEU A 12 1.59 4.20 -11.40
CA LEU A 12 1.32 2.78 -11.64
C LEU A 12 0.73 2.51 -13.03
N SER A 13 -0.14 3.38 -13.54
CA SER A 13 -0.75 3.24 -14.86
C SER A 13 0.23 3.47 -16.01
N SER A 14 1.30 4.24 -15.77
CA SER A 14 2.36 4.48 -16.77
C SER A 14 3.35 3.32 -16.95
N LEU A 15 3.31 2.30 -16.08
CA LEU A 15 4.29 1.21 -16.09
C LEU A 15 4.00 0.18 -17.19
N SER A 16 4.93 0.04 -18.12
CA SER A 16 4.95 -1.06 -19.10
C SER A 16 5.53 -2.35 -18.50
N GLU A 17 5.30 -3.48 -19.16
CA GLU A 17 5.89 -4.76 -18.76
C GLU A 17 7.43 -4.71 -18.70
N GLY A 18 8.07 -4.05 -19.68
CA GLY A 18 9.51 -3.80 -19.66
C GLY A 18 9.92 -2.92 -18.46
N GLY A 19 9.11 -1.92 -18.12
CA GLY A 19 9.30 -1.09 -16.93
C GLY A 19 9.26 -1.88 -15.63
N LEU A 20 8.34 -2.84 -15.49
CA LEU A 20 8.23 -3.72 -14.33
C LEU A 20 9.47 -4.61 -14.13
N ASN A 21 10.11 -5.03 -15.22
CA ASN A 21 11.33 -5.84 -15.18
C ASN A 21 12.61 -5.00 -14.99
N GLY A 22 12.50 -3.67 -15.06
CA GLY A 22 13.61 -2.76 -14.83
C GLY A 22 14.17 -2.87 -13.41
N VAL A 23 15.48 -2.72 -13.27
CA VAL A 23 16.18 -2.75 -11.97
C VAL A 23 16.30 -1.33 -11.41
N ARG A 24 16.20 -1.22 -10.09
CA ARG A 24 16.44 0.00 -9.30
C ARG A 24 17.36 -0.34 -8.12
N VAL A 25 18.11 0.65 -7.65
CA VAL A 25 18.91 0.52 -6.44
C VAL A 25 18.10 1.07 -5.27
N ALA A 26 17.78 0.21 -4.30
CA ALA A 26 17.08 0.58 -3.07
C ALA A 26 17.89 0.07 -1.88
N ARG A 27 18.28 0.98 -0.97
CA ARG A 27 19.07 0.65 0.24
C ARG A 27 20.32 -0.20 -0.08
N GLY A 28 21.02 0.15 -1.17
CA GLY A 28 22.23 -0.56 -1.63
C GLY A 28 21.97 -1.93 -2.28
N ARG A 29 20.70 -2.33 -2.49
CA ARG A 29 20.34 -3.58 -3.15
C ARG A 29 19.72 -3.31 -4.52
N GLN A 30 20.06 -4.14 -5.49
CA GLN A 30 19.38 -4.15 -6.78
C GLN A 30 18.06 -4.91 -6.64
N VAL A 31 16.96 -4.25 -6.98
CA VAL A 31 15.61 -4.81 -6.92
C VAL A 31 14.86 -4.49 -8.22
N THR A 32 13.98 -5.38 -8.65
CA THR A 32 13.11 -5.09 -9.81
C THR A 32 12.01 -4.12 -9.39
N VAL A 33 11.49 -3.32 -10.33
CA VAL A 33 10.33 -2.46 -10.09
C VAL A 33 9.13 -3.30 -9.64
N ARG A 34 8.92 -4.48 -10.23
CA ARG A 34 7.89 -5.43 -9.80
C ARG A 34 8.03 -5.84 -8.34
N TRP A 35 9.24 -6.13 -7.88
CA TRP A 35 9.50 -6.41 -6.46
C TRP A 35 9.21 -5.18 -5.59
N GLY A 36 9.60 -3.99 -6.05
CA GLY A 36 9.31 -2.73 -5.35
C GLY A 36 7.81 -2.49 -5.15
N ILE A 37 6.98 -2.78 -6.15
CA ILE A 37 5.52 -2.66 -6.07
C ILE A 37 4.95 -3.67 -5.06
N LEU A 38 5.36 -4.94 -5.14
CA LEU A 38 4.95 -5.95 -4.17
C LEU A 38 5.30 -5.51 -2.74
N HIS A 39 6.53 -5.02 -2.54
CA HIS A 39 7.00 -4.54 -1.25
C HIS A 39 6.14 -3.38 -0.71
N VAL A 40 5.74 -2.42 -1.56
CA VAL A 40 4.85 -1.32 -1.17
C VAL A 40 3.46 -1.84 -0.77
N ILE A 41 2.91 -2.82 -1.48
CA ILE A 41 1.62 -3.43 -1.14
C ILE A 41 1.69 -4.12 0.22
N GLU A 42 2.72 -4.96 0.45
CA GLU A 42 2.94 -5.64 1.73
C GLU A 42 3.08 -4.65 2.88
N HIS A 43 3.88 -3.60 2.70
CA HIS A 43 4.11 -2.58 3.70
C HIS A 43 2.84 -1.76 4.00
N THR A 44 2.03 -1.48 2.98
CA THR A 44 0.74 -0.80 3.15
C THR A 44 -0.23 -1.66 3.99
N ALA A 45 -0.34 -2.96 3.68
CA ALA A 45 -1.16 -3.89 4.45
C ALA A 45 -0.71 -3.99 5.92
N LEU A 46 0.60 -4.02 6.16
CA LEU A 46 1.18 -4.03 7.51
C LEU A 46 0.80 -2.77 8.30
N HIS A 47 0.94 -1.58 7.71
CA HIS A 47 0.57 -0.33 8.39
C HIS A 47 -0.93 -0.20 8.61
N LEU A 48 -1.75 -0.66 7.68
CA LEU A 48 -3.20 -0.74 7.90
C LEU A 48 -3.55 -1.63 9.09
N GLY A 49 -2.87 -2.78 9.25
CA GLY A 49 -3.00 -3.64 10.43
C GLY A 49 -2.59 -2.93 11.73
N HIS A 50 -1.49 -2.17 11.72
CA HIS A 50 -1.08 -1.38 12.88
C HIS A 50 -2.10 -0.29 13.24
N MET A 51 -2.63 0.43 12.25
CA MET A 51 -3.68 1.44 12.46
C MET A 51 -4.94 0.81 13.06
N GLN A 52 -5.31 -0.37 12.58
CA GLN A 52 -6.45 -1.12 13.09
C GLN A 52 -6.28 -1.50 14.57
N ILE A 53 -5.13 -2.09 14.93
CA ILE A 53 -4.84 -2.46 16.32
C ILE A 53 -4.78 -1.21 17.21
N THR A 54 -4.16 -0.14 16.73
CA THR A 54 -4.06 1.15 17.45
C THR A 54 -5.46 1.70 17.75
N TYR A 55 -6.37 1.67 16.77
CA TYR A 55 -7.76 2.08 16.96
C TYR A 55 -8.50 1.19 17.98
N GLN A 56 -8.36 -0.13 17.89
CA GLN A 56 -8.98 -1.07 18.84
C GLN A 56 -8.49 -0.85 20.28
N LEU A 57 -7.19 -0.61 20.47
CA LEU A 57 -6.62 -0.28 21.78
C LEU A 57 -7.17 1.05 22.30
N TRP A 58 -7.26 2.07 21.44
CA TRP A 58 -7.85 3.36 21.79
C TRP A 58 -9.31 3.23 22.24
N MET A 59 -10.08 2.33 21.61
CA MET A 59 -11.47 2.03 21.95
C MET A 59 -11.62 1.09 23.17
N GLY A 60 -10.63 1.03 24.06
CA GLY A 60 -10.67 0.24 25.29
C GLY A 60 -10.40 -1.25 25.09
N GLY A 61 -9.64 -1.61 24.06
CA GLY A 61 -9.27 -3.00 23.74
C GLY A 61 -10.44 -3.85 23.24
N LYS A 62 -11.59 -3.25 22.95
CA LYS A 62 -12.75 -3.95 22.39
C LYS A 62 -12.64 -3.97 20.88
N GLY A 63 -12.63 -5.17 20.30
CA GLY A 63 -12.76 -5.33 18.86
C GLY A 63 -14.14 -4.87 18.39
N GLY A 64 -14.18 -3.77 17.63
CA GLY A 64 -15.36 -3.36 16.87
C GLY A 64 -15.22 -3.76 15.39
N PRO A 65 -16.33 -3.88 14.65
CA PRO A 65 -16.27 -4.03 13.21
C PRO A 65 -15.51 -2.84 12.61
N SER A 66 -14.45 -3.15 11.87
CA SER A 66 -13.74 -2.16 11.08
C SER A 66 -14.13 -2.34 9.63
N PRO A 67 -14.48 -1.25 8.92
CA PRO A 67 -14.84 -1.35 7.52
C PRO A 67 -13.68 -1.97 6.73
N LEU A 68 -13.99 -2.97 5.92
CA LEU A 68 -13.02 -3.57 5.03
C LEU A 68 -12.59 -2.53 4.01
N TRP A 69 -11.31 -2.51 3.64
CA TRP A 69 -10.77 -1.44 2.78
C TRP A 69 -11.55 -1.29 1.45
N TYR A 70 -12.10 -2.39 0.94
CA TYR A 70 -12.88 -2.43 -0.30
C TYR A 70 -14.32 -1.90 -0.14
N GLU A 71 -14.85 -1.78 1.07
CA GLU A 71 -16.17 -1.18 1.33
C GLU A 71 -16.17 0.34 1.10
N ARG A 72 -14.99 0.94 0.88
CA ARG A 72 -14.81 2.36 0.58
C ARG A 72 -14.77 2.65 -0.93
N LEU A 73 -14.81 1.63 -1.78
CA LEU A 73 -14.82 1.82 -3.23
C LEU A 73 -16.24 2.20 -3.71
N PRO A 74 -16.38 3.12 -4.68
CA PRO A 74 -17.67 3.38 -5.32
C PRO A 74 -18.17 2.10 -6.01
N LYS A 75 -19.49 1.87 -5.92
CA LYS A 75 -20.18 0.76 -6.60
C LYS A 75 -20.23 0.95 -8.10
#